data_AF-A0A6P1CR34-F1
#
_entry.id   AF-A0A6P1CR34-F1
#
_cell.length_a   1.000
_cell.length_b   1.000
_cell.length_c   1.000
_cell.angle_alpha   90.00
_cell.angle_beta   90.00
_cell.angle_gamma   90.00
#
_symmetry.space_group_name_H-M   'P 1'
#
loop_
_entity.id
_entity.type
_entity.pdbx_description
1 polymer ?
#
loop_
_entity_poly.entity_id
_entity_poly.type
_entity_poly.pdbx_seq_one_letter_code
_entity_poly.pdbx_strand_id
1 'polypeptide(L)'
;MPTSQNRTTRRATTKRAAAKDKDRAEAIERFDDFRRRAASVGVTKKSGGELVLGAEHGFEPPITARWPESLAARTKLDIATEYGDIGTTLRILIGPAQLLRVAEMFDPLPDADALLTGLTMYIIEKFLGPGAGDVPGGTQASST
;
A
#
# COMPACT_ATOMS: atom_id res chain seq x y z
N MET A 1 42.44 -46.80 -7.37
CA MET A 1 42.11 -45.57 -8.11
C MET A 1 41.16 -44.73 -7.25
N PRO A 2 41.60 -43.68 -6.53
CA PRO A 2 40.67 -42.75 -5.90
C PRO A 2 40.33 -41.62 -6.87
N THR A 3 39.04 -41.44 -7.15
CA THR A 3 38.51 -40.49 -8.13
C THR A 3 38.59 -39.05 -7.60
N SER A 4 39.39 -38.23 -8.28
CA SER A 4 39.48 -36.78 -8.08
C SER A 4 38.24 -36.09 -8.66
N GLN A 5 37.18 -35.92 -7.86
CA GLN A 5 35.98 -35.17 -8.25
C GLN A 5 35.64 -33.98 -7.34
N ASN A 6 36.44 -33.71 -6.29
CA ASN A 6 36.04 -32.77 -5.23
C ASN A 6 36.52 -31.31 -5.41
N ARG A 7 37.19 -30.98 -6.53
CA ARG A 7 37.80 -29.65 -6.73
C ARG A 7 36.95 -28.69 -7.57
N THR A 8 36.02 -29.20 -8.37
CA THR A 8 35.26 -28.42 -9.36
C THR A 8 34.00 -27.77 -8.77
N THR A 9 33.35 -28.44 -7.81
CA THR A 9 32.11 -27.95 -7.18
C THR A 9 32.34 -26.79 -6.22
N ARG A 10 33.46 -26.80 -5.47
CA ARG A 10 33.79 -25.78 -4.46
C ARG A 10 34.14 -24.40 -5.04
N ARG A 11 34.60 -24.35 -6.31
CA ARG A 11 35.00 -23.11 -7.02
C ARG A 11 33.82 -22.40 -7.69
N ALA A 12 32.78 -23.14 -8.05
CA ALA A 12 31.56 -22.59 -8.64
C ALA A 12 30.66 -21.88 -7.62
N THR A 13 30.55 -22.44 -6.40
CA THR A 13 29.74 -21.84 -5.31
C THR A 13 30.36 -20.55 -4.76
N THR A 14 31.69 -20.49 -4.64
CA THR A 14 32.41 -19.28 -4.18
C THR A 14 32.35 -18.14 -5.19
N LYS A 15 32.48 -18.41 -6.50
CA LYS A 15 32.28 -17.38 -7.54
C LYS A 15 30.86 -16.82 -7.55
N ARG A 16 29.85 -17.65 -7.32
CA ARG A 16 28.44 -17.24 -7.31
C ARG A 16 28.08 -16.41 -6.07
N ALA A 17 28.69 -16.71 -4.92
CA ALA A 17 28.55 -15.91 -3.70
C ALA A 17 29.22 -14.52 -3.86
N ALA A 18 30.46 -14.48 -4.37
CA ALA A 18 31.18 -13.22 -4.59
C ALA A 18 30.50 -12.30 -5.63
N ALA A 19 29.85 -12.87 -6.66
CA ALA A 19 29.05 -12.10 -7.61
C ALA A 19 27.81 -11.48 -6.93
N LYS A 20 27.10 -12.24 -6.09
CA LYS A 20 25.92 -11.77 -5.37
C LYS A 20 26.23 -10.66 -4.36
N ASP A 21 27.42 -10.70 -3.75
CA ASP A 21 27.89 -9.65 -2.83
C ASP A 21 28.24 -8.36 -3.58
N LYS A 22 28.83 -8.47 -4.78
CA LYS A 22 29.10 -7.31 -5.65
C LYS A 22 27.80 -6.66 -6.14
N ASP A 23 26.83 -7.44 -6.61
CA ASP A 23 25.53 -6.95 -7.07
C ASP A 23 24.77 -6.23 -5.93
N ARG A 24 24.89 -6.74 -4.69
CA ARG A 24 24.31 -6.10 -3.50
C ARG A 24 24.99 -4.77 -3.17
N ALA A 25 26.32 -4.69 -3.29
CA ALA A 25 27.07 -3.46 -3.06
C ALA A 25 26.69 -2.37 -4.09
N GLU A 26 26.59 -2.74 -5.37
CA GLU A 26 26.14 -1.83 -6.43
C GLU A 26 24.68 -1.38 -6.22
N ALA A 27 23.80 -2.25 -5.71
CA ALA A 27 22.42 -1.88 -5.37
C ALA A 27 22.35 -0.90 -4.18
N ILE A 28 23.20 -1.08 -3.16
CA ILE A 28 23.26 -0.19 -1.99
C ILE A 28 23.69 1.22 -2.42
N GLU A 29 24.69 1.35 -3.30
CA GLU A 29 25.15 2.64 -3.81
C GLU A 29 24.04 3.40 -4.57
N ARG A 30 23.23 2.69 -5.36
CA ARG A 30 22.06 3.28 -6.04
C ARG A 30 21.00 3.75 -5.05
N PHE A 31 20.79 3.02 -3.95
CA PHE A 31 19.87 3.46 -2.89
C PHE A 31 20.38 4.70 -2.15
N ASP A 32 21.69 4.84 -1.99
CA ASP A 32 22.29 6.06 -1.42
C ASP A 32 22.03 7.28 -2.32
N ASP A 33 22.10 7.10 -3.64
CA ASP A 33 21.75 8.17 -4.58
C ASP A 33 20.29 8.61 -4.45
N PHE A 34 19.35 7.65 -4.34
CA PHE A 34 17.94 7.97 -4.09
C PHE A 34 17.74 8.70 -2.76
N ARG A 35 18.47 8.33 -1.69
CA ARG A 35 18.39 9.02 -0.40
C ARG A 35 18.88 10.46 -0.51
N ARG A 36 19.98 10.72 -1.22
CA ARG A 36 20.47 12.10 -1.45
C ARG A 36 19.46 12.95 -2.20
N ARG A 37 18.81 12.39 -3.23
CA ARG A 37 17.75 13.08 -3.98
C ARG A 37 16.48 13.31 -3.14
N ALA A 38 16.11 12.37 -2.29
CA ALA A 38 14.93 12.53 -1.44
C ALA A 38 15.14 13.61 -0.37
N ALA A 39 16.37 13.74 0.16
CA ALA A 39 16.70 14.76 1.14
C ALA A 39 16.49 16.19 0.63
N SER A 40 16.60 16.44 -0.69
CA SER A 40 16.35 17.77 -1.27
C SER A 40 14.87 18.11 -1.49
N VAL A 41 13.95 17.16 -1.28
CA VAL A 41 12.52 17.33 -1.60
C VAL A 41 11.63 17.40 -0.35
N GLY A 42 12.18 17.17 0.86
CA GLY A 42 11.46 17.39 2.10
C GLY A 42 10.23 16.49 2.29
N VAL A 43 10.39 15.18 2.11
CA VAL A 43 9.30 14.20 2.21
C VAL A 43 8.71 14.21 3.63
N THR A 44 7.49 14.74 3.77
CA THR A 44 6.75 14.73 5.04
C THR A 44 6.01 13.40 5.20
N LYS A 45 6.23 12.70 6.32
CA LYS A 45 5.43 11.52 6.67
C LYS A 45 4.02 11.97 7.08
N LYS A 46 3.00 11.57 6.35
CA LYS A 46 1.63 11.57 6.88
C LYS A 46 1.59 10.56 8.04
N SER A 47 1.20 11.02 9.23
CA SER A 47 1.08 10.16 10.42
C SER A 47 -0.11 9.23 10.29
N GLY A 48 0.11 7.94 10.57
CA GLY A 48 -0.95 6.95 10.61
C GLY A 48 -1.94 7.28 11.74
N GLY A 49 -3.21 7.38 11.38
CA GLY A 49 -4.31 7.44 12.32
C GLY A 49 -5.13 6.16 12.28
N GLU A 50 -6.00 6.02 13.27
CA GLU A 50 -7.04 5.00 13.30
C GLU A 50 -8.40 5.70 13.29
N LEU A 51 -9.31 5.18 12.47
CA LEU A 51 -10.69 5.64 12.39
C LEU A 51 -11.57 4.46 12.80
N VAL A 52 -12.36 4.64 13.85
CA VAL A 52 -13.32 3.65 14.32
C VAL A 52 -14.71 4.08 13.89
N LEU A 53 -15.46 3.19 13.25
CA LEU A 53 -16.84 3.41 12.84
C LEU A 53 -17.74 2.47 13.65
N GLY A 54 -18.53 3.04 14.55
CA GLY A 54 -19.39 2.30 15.47
C GLY A 54 -20.86 2.29 15.07
N ALA A 55 -21.71 2.12 16.08
CA ALA A 55 -23.16 2.01 15.93
C ALA A 55 -23.79 3.26 15.28
N GLU A 56 -23.22 4.45 15.50
CA GLU A 56 -23.61 5.71 14.85
C GLU A 56 -23.46 5.70 13.33
N HIS A 57 -22.70 4.74 12.80
CA HIS A 57 -22.48 4.51 11.38
C HIS A 57 -23.12 3.21 10.89
N GLY A 58 -23.94 2.55 11.71
CA GLY A 58 -24.60 1.30 11.38
C GLY A 58 -23.75 0.04 11.56
N PHE A 59 -22.55 0.16 12.16
CA PHE A 59 -21.64 -0.98 12.36
C PHE A 59 -21.64 -1.46 13.81
N GLU A 60 -22.29 -2.60 14.05
CA GLU A 60 -22.23 -3.34 15.32
C GLU A 60 -21.93 -4.82 15.03
N PRO A 61 -20.73 -5.35 15.38
CA PRO A 61 -19.59 -4.69 16.03
C PRO A 61 -18.96 -3.55 15.19
N PRO A 62 -18.16 -2.64 15.77
CA PRO A 62 -17.51 -1.55 15.03
C PRO A 62 -16.52 -2.06 13.95
N ILE A 63 -16.35 -1.30 12.87
CA ILE A 63 -15.21 -1.45 11.94
C ILE A 63 -14.11 -0.47 12.29
N THR A 64 -12.88 -0.85 11.96
CA THR A 64 -11.70 -0.02 12.19
C THR A 64 -10.95 0.14 10.88
N ALA A 65 -10.81 1.38 10.42
CA ALA A 65 -9.96 1.74 9.30
C ALA A 65 -8.61 2.26 9.80
N ARG A 66 -7.53 1.89 9.13
CA ARG A 66 -6.17 2.33 9.43
C ARG A 66 -5.46 2.77 8.18
N TRP A 67 -4.76 3.90 8.27
CA TRP A 67 -3.91 4.33 7.18
C TRP A 67 -2.67 3.41 7.07
N PRO A 68 -2.29 2.94 5.86
CA PRO A 68 -1.14 2.06 5.72
C PRO A 68 0.17 2.74 6.12
N GLU A 69 0.94 2.09 6.98
CA GLU A 69 2.23 2.60 7.47
C GLU A 69 3.40 2.24 6.54
N SER A 70 3.32 1.07 5.89
CA SER A 70 4.38 0.60 5.00
C SER A 70 4.34 1.31 3.64
N LEU A 71 5.51 1.51 3.02
CA LEU A 71 5.60 2.06 1.66
C LEU A 71 4.82 1.19 0.67
N ALA A 72 4.99 -0.13 0.73
CA ALA A 72 4.33 -1.06 -0.18
C ALA A 72 2.79 -1.01 -0.07
N ALA A 73 2.24 -0.89 1.13
CA ALA A 73 0.80 -0.79 1.32
C ALA A 73 0.25 0.57 0.87
N ARG A 74 0.99 1.66 1.09
CA ARG A 74 0.64 2.99 0.56
C ARG A 74 0.61 3.01 -0.96
N THR A 75 1.66 2.52 -1.62
CA THR A 75 1.69 2.43 -3.08
C THR A 75 0.54 1.60 -3.64
N LYS A 76 0.17 0.50 -2.97
CA LYS A 76 -1.01 -0.28 -3.37
C LYS A 76 -2.32 0.49 -3.21
N LEU A 77 -2.44 1.27 -2.14
CA LEU A 77 -3.61 2.11 -1.89
C LEU A 77 -3.72 3.21 -2.96
N ASP A 78 -2.61 3.86 -3.29
CA ASP A 78 -2.55 4.90 -4.32
C ASP A 78 -3.00 4.34 -5.68
N ILE A 79 -2.43 3.19 -6.08
CA ILE A 79 -2.80 2.49 -7.32
C ILE A 79 -4.30 2.11 -7.31
N ALA A 80 -4.78 1.51 -6.23
CA ALA A 80 -6.19 1.09 -6.14
C ALA A 80 -7.15 2.30 -6.24
N THR A 81 -6.79 3.42 -5.61
CA THR A 81 -7.57 4.66 -5.67
C THR A 81 -7.56 5.25 -7.08
N GLU A 82 -6.41 5.28 -7.76
CA GLU A 82 -6.26 5.79 -9.12
C GLU A 82 -7.11 5.01 -10.14
N TYR A 83 -7.20 3.69 -10.00
CA TYR A 83 -8.01 2.84 -10.87
C TYR A 83 -9.47 2.72 -10.45
N GLY A 84 -9.90 3.38 -9.37
CA GLY A 84 -11.26 3.24 -8.82
C GLY A 84 -11.57 1.84 -8.30
N ASP A 85 -10.55 1.06 -7.91
CA ASP A 85 -10.72 -0.27 -7.31
C ASP A 85 -11.13 -0.13 -5.84
N ILE A 86 -12.43 0.08 -5.63
CA ILE A 86 -13.06 0.22 -4.32
C ILE A 86 -12.77 -0.98 -3.41
N GLY A 87 -12.85 -2.19 -3.96
CA GLY A 87 -12.64 -3.43 -3.21
C GLY A 87 -11.22 -3.52 -2.66
N THR A 88 -10.21 -3.27 -3.48
CA THR A 88 -8.81 -3.25 -3.03
C THR A 88 -8.54 -2.09 -2.08
N THR A 89 -9.14 -0.92 -2.31
CA THR A 89 -9.01 0.25 -1.44
C THR A 89 -9.50 -0.07 -0.02
N LEU A 90 -10.74 -0.55 0.11
CA LEU A 90 -11.28 -0.95 1.42
C LEU A 90 -10.52 -2.13 2.03
N ARG A 91 -10.11 -3.12 1.23
CA ARG A 91 -9.31 -4.25 1.71
C ARG A 91 -8.02 -3.79 2.39
N ILE A 92 -7.38 -2.73 1.89
CA ILE A 92 -6.16 -2.17 2.47
C ILE A 92 -6.49 -1.38 3.76
N LEU A 93 -7.57 -0.61 3.76
CA LEU A 93 -7.92 0.30 4.85
C LEU A 93 -8.54 -0.39 6.07
N ILE A 94 -9.51 -1.28 5.88
CA ILE A 94 -10.25 -1.95 6.97
C ILE A 94 -9.88 -3.44 7.12
N GLY A 95 -9.10 -3.98 6.19
CA GLY A 95 -8.69 -5.38 6.17
C GLY A 95 -9.72 -6.31 5.50
N PRO A 96 -9.29 -7.52 5.11
CA PRO A 96 -10.11 -8.43 4.31
C PRO A 96 -11.35 -8.96 5.05
N ALA A 97 -11.23 -9.24 6.36
CA ALA A 97 -12.34 -9.75 7.14
C ALA A 97 -13.47 -8.71 7.31
N GLN A 98 -13.11 -7.46 7.57
CA GLN A 98 -14.08 -6.38 7.71
C GLN A 98 -14.72 -6.02 6.38
N LEU A 99 -13.97 -6.05 5.28
CA LEU A 99 -14.52 -5.84 3.94
C LEU A 99 -15.62 -6.86 3.62
N LEU A 100 -15.40 -8.15 3.89
CA LEU A 100 -16.42 -9.18 3.66
C LEU A 100 -17.68 -8.90 4.49
N ARG A 101 -17.50 -8.53 5.76
CA ARG A 101 -18.62 -8.19 6.65
C ARG A 101 -19.41 -6.97 6.16
N VAL A 102 -18.72 -5.93 5.67
CA VAL A 102 -19.37 -4.76 5.07
C VAL A 102 -20.13 -5.16 3.80
N ALA A 103 -19.54 -6.00 2.95
CA ALA A 103 -20.19 -6.49 1.74
C ALA A 103 -21.47 -7.28 2.09
N GLU A 104 -21.40 -8.22 3.03
CA GLU A 104 -22.56 -8.99 3.51
C GLU A 104 -23.67 -8.10 4.10
N MET A 105 -23.30 -7.00 4.76
CA MET A 105 -24.24 -6.03 5.32
C MET A 105 -24.93 -5.19 4.23
N PHE A 106 -24.20 -4.81 3.17
CA PHE A 106 -24.72 -3.94 2.12
C PHE A 106 -25.41 -4.71 0.99
N ASP A 107 -25.03 -5.95 0.72
CA ASP A 107 -25.59 -6.82 -0.34
C ASP A 107 -27.14 -6.86 -0.40
N PRO A 108 -27.89 -6.93 0.71
CA PRO A 108 -29.36 -6.94 0.64
C PRO A 108 -29.98 -5.58 0.33
N LEU A 109 -29.20 -4.49 0.29
CA LEU A 109 -29.70 -3.13 0.07
C LEU A 109 -29.69 -2.80 -1.44
N PRO A 110 -30.69 -2.04 -1.94
CA PRO A 110 -30.82 -1.74 -3.36
C PRO A 110 -29.69 -0.87 -3.92
N ASP A 111 -28.92 -0.22 -3.05
CA ASP A 111 -27.87 0.74 -3.34
C ASP A 111 -26.48 0.29 -2.82
N ALA A 112 -26.27 -1.02 -2.67
CA ALA A 112 -25.04 -1.61 -2.12
C ALA A 112 -23.74 -1.01 -2.69
N ASP A 113 -23.63 -0.86 -4.01
CA ASP A 113 -22.45 -0.30 -4.68
C ASP A 113 -22.24 1.19 -4.34
N ALA A 114 -23.33 1.96 -4.25
CA ALA A 114 -23.27 3.35 -3.87
C ALA A 114 -22.84 3.51 -2.40
N LEU A 115 -23.31 2.62 -1.52
CA LEU A 115 -22.92 2.58 -0.12
C LEU A 115 -21.44 2.21 0.06
N LEU A 116 -20.92 1.22 -0.68
CA LEU A 116 -19.49 0.88 -0.69
C LEU A 116 -18.64 2.07 -1.16
N THR A 117 -19.08 2.74 -2.21
CA THR A 117 -18.41 3.95 -2.73
C THR A 117 -18.40 5.06 -1.69
N GLY A 118 -19.55 5.37 -1.09
CA GLY A 118 -19.70 6.39 -0.07
C GLY A 118 -18.86 6.12 1.18
N LEU A 119 -18.82 4.86 1.65
CA LEU A 119 -17.96 4.45 2.76
C LEU A 119 -16.47 4.67 2.43
N THR A 120 -16.06 4.35 1.21
CA THR A 120 -14.67 4.52 0.77
C THR A 120 -14.29 6.00 0.76
N MET A 121 -15.13 6.85 0.17
CA MET A 121 -14.91 8.30 0.15
C MET A 121 -14.83 8.88 1.57
N TYR A 122 -15.75 8.47 2.46
CA TYR A 122 -15.76 8.91 3.86
C TYR A 122 -14.47 8.55 4.60
N ILE A 123 -13.98 7.31 4.48
CA ILE A 123 -12.74 6.89 5.13
C ILE A 123 -11.54 7.67 4.60
N ILE A 124 -11.44 7.85 3.27
CA ILE A 124 -10.36 8.61 2.64
C ILE A 124 -10.35 10.06 3.12
N GLU A 125 -11.52 10.71 3.15
CA GLU A 125 -11.67 12.09 3.60
C GLU A 125 -11.23 12.26 5.07
N LYS A 126 -11.57 11.31 5.95
CA LYS A 126 -11.14 11.36 7.36
C LYS A 126 -9.63 11.28 7.54
N PHE A 127 -8.92 10.59 6.65
CA PHE A 127 -7.46 10.47 6.73
C PHE A 127 -6.72 11.60 6.01
N LEU A 128 -7.27 12.11 4.91
CA LEU A 128 -6.58 13.04 4.02
C LEU A 128 -7.11 14.48 4.09
N GLY A 129 -8.23 14.70 4.77
CA GLY A 129 -8.92 15.98 4.86
C GLY A 129 -10.05 16.13 3.83
N PRO A 130 -10.85 17.22 3.95
CA PRO A 130 -11.98 17.49 3.07
C PRO A 130 -11.57 17.53 1.59
N GLY A 131 -12.36 16.92 0.72
CA GLY A 131 -12.13 16.89 -0.73
C GLY A 131 -11.09 15.87 -1.22
N ALA A 132 -10.53 15.05 -0.34
CA ALA A 132 -9.56 14.03 -0.74
C ALA A 132 -10.18 12.83 -1.48
N GLY A 133 -11.49 12.59 -1.31
CA GLY A 133 -12.26 11.63 -2.11
C GLY A 133 -12.66 12.17 -3.49
N ASP A 134 -12.55 13.49 -3.71
CA ASP A 134 -12.96 14.19 -4.94
C ASP A 134 -11.80 14.37 -5.92
N VAL A 135 -10.77 13.51 -5.86
CA VAL A 135 -9.66 13.52 -6.83
C VAL A 135 -9.84 12.37 -7.84
N PRO A 136 -10.66 12.55 -8.89
CA PRO A 136 -10.57 11.72 -10.08
C PRO A 136 -9.17 11.85 -10.66
N GLY A 137 -8.58 10.74 -11.12
CA GLY A 137 -7.28 10.72 -11.77
C GLY A 137 -7.10 11.89 -12.76
N GLY A 138 -6.18 12.79 -12.42
CA GLY A 138 -5.92 14.00 -13.18
C GLY A 138 -5.13 14.99 -12.34
N THR A 139 -3.84 15.13 -12.65
CA THR A 139 -2.99 16.27 -12.32
C THR A 139 -3.81 17.55 -12.13
N GLN A 140 -3.65 18.24 -11.00
CA GLN A 140 -3.99 19.66 -10.93
C GLN A 140 -3.28 20.35 -12.10
N ALA A 141 -4.04 20.91 -13.03
CA ALA A 141 -3.49 21.85 -13.99
C ALA A 141 -2.93 23.02 -13.18
N SER A 142 -1.60 23.16 -13.17
CA SER A 142 -0.91 24.33 -12.68
C SER A 142 -1.57 25.57 -13.29
N SER A 143 -2.23 26.37 -12.46
CA SER A 143 -2.71 27.69 -12.87
C SER A 143 -1.56 28.66 -12.73
N THR A 144 -0.93 29.00 -13.86
CA THR A 144 -0.14 30.23 -14.03
C THR A 144 -0.82 31.08 -15.09
#